data_AF-X1T9K4-F1
#
_entry.id   AF-X1T9K4-F1
#
_cell.length_a   1.000
_cell.length_b   1.000
_cell.length_c   1.000
_cell.angle_alpha   90.00
_cell.angle_beta   90.00
_cell.angle_gamma   90.00
#
_symmetry.space_group_name_H-M   'P 1'
#
loop_
_entity.id
_entity.type
_entity.pdbx_description
1 polymer ?
#
loop_
_entity_poly.entity_id
_entity_poly.type
_entity_poly.pdbx_seq_one_letter_code
_entity_poly.pdbx_strand_id
1 'polypeptide(L)' 'MMKQVADLSVKELERLIEKAIKKELQSLMLDPDYGLELRDKIKQRLKSSIASKKRISFEEVKQRIGLV' A
#
# COMPACT_ATOMS: atom_id res chain seq x y z
N MET A 1 25.32 24.89 -18.49
CA MET A 1 26.30 23.96 -17.89
C MET A 1 25.56 22.95 -17.02
N MET A 2 25.98 21.69 -17.02
CA MET A 2 25.42 20.65 -16.16
C MET A 2 25.99 20.82 -14.75
N LYS A 3 25.14 20.85 -13.72
CA LYS A 3 25.56 21.05 -12.33
C LYS A 3 26.13 19.74 -11.79
N GLN A 4 27.35 19.74 -11.26
CA GLN A 4 27.94 18.55 -10.65
C GLN A 4 27.55 18.43 -9.17
N VAL A 5 27.58 17.22 -8.62
CA VAL A 5 27.28 16.99 -7.20
C VAL A 5 28.26 17.73 -6.29
N ALA A 6 29.54 17.81 -6.70
CA ALA A 6 30.58 18.54 -5.98
C ALA A 6 30.30 20.06 -5.90
N ASP A 7 29.43 20.60 -6.75
CA ASP A 7 29.09 22.03 -6.77
C ASP A 7 27.91 22.37 -5.84
N LEU A 8 27.37 21.40 -5.08
CA LEU A 8 26.24 21.62 -4.18
C LEU A 8 26.71 22.14 -2.82
N SER A 9 26.02 23.16 -2.33
CA SER A 9 26.07 23.45 -0.89
C SER A 9 25.45 22.31 -0.10
N VAL A 10 25.83 22.18 1.18
CA VAL A 10 25.28 21.16 2.11
C VAL A 10 23.75 21.18 2.10
N LYS A 11 23.15 22.38 2.15
CA LYS A 11 21.69 22.55 2.14
C LYS A 11 21.03 22.08 0.84
N GLU A 12 21.71 22.24 -0.30
CA GLU A 12 21.20 21.74 -1.59
C GLU A 12 21.32 20.22 -1.68
N LEU A 13 22.40 19.66 -1.15
CA LEU A 13 22.59 18.21 -1.07
C LEU A 13 21.52 17.56 -0.17
N GLU A 14 21.27 18.12 1.02
CA GLU A 14 20.23 17.65 1.93
C GLU A 14 18.85 17.63 1.26
N ARG A 15 18.49 18.71 0.56
CA ARG A 15 17.22 18.78 -0.20
C ARG A 15 17.13 17.74 -1.30
N LEU A 16 18.25 17.45 -1.97
CA LEU A 16 18.29 16.46 -3.04
C LEU A 16 18.10 15.05 -2.47
N ILE A 17 18.73 14.75 -1.34
CA ILE A 17 18.55 13.49 -0.60
C ILE A 17 17.11 13.37 -0.11
N GLU A 18 16.54 14.40 0.51
CA GLU A 18 15.17 14.42 0.99
C GLU A 18 14.17 14.14 -0.13
N LYS A 19 14.38 14.76 -1.30
CA LYS A 19 13.56 14.53 -2.50
C LYS A 19 13.64 13.08 -2.98
N ALA A 20 14.83 12.49 -3.00
CA ALA A 20 15.03 11.10 -3.41
C ALA A 20 14.32 10.13 -2.44
N ILE A 21 14.50 10.33 -1.14
CA ILE A 21 13.85 9.53 -0.09
C ILE A 21 12.33 9.65 -0.19
N LYS A 22 11.79 10.87 -0.32
CA LYS A 22 10.34 11.08 -0.47
C LYS A 22 9.76 10.33 -1.68
N LYS A 23 10.47 10.33 -2.81
CA LYS A 23 10.05 9.59 -4.01
C LYS A 23 10.02 8.08 -3.75
N GLU A 24 11.02 7.55 -3.05
CA GLU A 24 11.07 6.12 -2.71
C GLU A 24 9.98 5.74 -1.70
N LEU A 25 9.79 6.54 -0.66
CA LEU A 25 8.72 6.34 0.31
C LEU A 25 7.34 6.39 -0.34
N GLN A 26 7.12 7.31 -1.29
CA GLN A 26 5.88 7.32 -2.07
C GLN A 26 5.71 6.01 -2.85
N SER A 27 6.77 5.48 -3.47
CA SER A 27 6.69 4.19 -4.17
C SER A 27 6.37 3.01 -3.23
N LEU A 28 6.85 3.06 -1.98
CA LEU A 28 6.65 1.99 -0.99
C LEU A 28 5.32 2.10 -0.23
N MET A 29 4.80 3.32 -0.05
CA MET A 29 3.58 3.60 0.72
C MET A 29 2.32 3.66 -0.15
N LEU A 30 2.46 3.73 -1.47
CA LEU A 30 1.32 3.60 -2.36
C LEU A 30 0.87 2.14 -2.38
N ASP A 31 -0.43 1.93 -2.23
CA ASP A 31 -1.04 0.61 -2.37
C ASP A 31 -0.64 0.03 -3.74
N PRO A 32 0.08 -1.11 -3.79
CA PRO A 32 0.51 -1.71 -5.05
C PRO A 32 -0.67 -2.14 -5.92
N ASP A 33 -1.86 -2.32 -5.31
CA ASP A 33 -3.09 -2.64 -6.01
C ASP A 33 -3.94 -1.38 -6.33
N TYR A 34 -3.42 -0.17 -6.07
CA TYR A 34 -4.14 1.08 -6.33
C TYR A 34 -4.55 1.19 -7.80
N GLY A 35 -5.85 1.38 -8.03
CA GLY A 35 -6.43 1.51 -9.37
C GLY A 35 -6.65 0.18 -10.10
N LEU A 36 -6.33 -0.97 -9.50
CA LEU A 36 -6.64 -2.27 -10.07
C LEU A 36 -8.10 -2.66 -9.85
N GLU A 37 -8.68 -3.34 -10.84
CA GLU A 37 -10.00 -3.95 -10.69
C GLU A 37 -9.93 -5.30 -9.98
N LEU A 38 -11.00 -5.62 -9.22
CA LEU A 38 -11.19 -6.95 -8.68
C LEU A 38 -11.32 -7.99 -9.81
N ARG A 39 -10.57 -9.08 -9.71
CA ARG A 39 -10.72 -10.25 -10.59
C ARG A 39 -12.12 -10.84 -10.45
N ASP A 40 -12.66 -11.42 -11.53
CA ASP A 40 -14.03 -11.94 -11.54
C ASP A 40 -14.30 -12.99 -10.45
N LYS A 41 -13.33 -13.87 -10.18
CA LYS A 41 -13.43 -14.85 -9.08
C LYS A 41 -13.67 -14.19 -7.71
N ILE A 42 -13.06 -13.03 -7.48
CA ILE A 42 -13.20 -12.27 -6.23
C ILE A 42 -14.54 -11.55 -6.20
N LYS A 43 -14.93 -10.91 -7.33
CA LYS A 43 -16.26 -10.30 -7.50
C LYS A 43 -17.37 -11.33 -7.23
N GLN A 44 -17.27 -12.55 -7.76
CA GLN A 44 -18.24 -13.63 -7.53
C GLN A 44 -18.28 -14.08 -6.07
N ARG A 45 -17.12 -14.34 -5.46
CA ARG A 45 -17.03 -14.73 -4.03
C ARG A 45 -17.67 -13.67 -3.13
N LEU A 46 -17.41 -12.39 -3.41
CA LEU A 46 -17.97 -11.28 -2.65
C LEU A 46 -19.49 -11.21 -2.78
N LYS A 47 -20.04 -11.33 -3.99
CA LYS A 47 -21.49 -11.39 -4.22
C LYS A 47 -22.15 -12.50 -3.40
N SER A 48 -21.60 -13.71 -3.43
CA SER A 48 -22.10 -14.84 -2.63
C SER A 48 -22.01 -14.58 -1.13
N SER A 49 -20.93 -13.94 -0.67
CA SER A 49 -20.77 -13.61 0.75
C SER A 49 -21.78 -12.57 1.22
N ILE A 50 -22.07 -11.55 0.41
CA ILE A 50 -23.04 -10.49 0.74
C ILE A 50 -24.46 -11.04 0.77
N ALA A 51 -24.82 -11.90 -0.20
CA ALA A 51 -26.15 -12.50 -0.28
C ALA A 51 -26.43 -13.48 0.87
N SER A 52 -25.40 -14.04 1.51
CA SER A 52 -25.55 -14.95 2.64
C SER A 52 -26.06 -14.21 3.88
N LYS A 53 -26.99 -14.84 4.62
CA LYS A 53 -27.41 -14.42 5.97
C LYS A 53 -26.61 -15.10 7.08
N LYS A 54 -25.77 -16.09 6.75
CA LYS A 54 -24.94 -16.78 7.74
C LYS A 54 -23.92 -15.80 8.30
N ARG A 55 -23.89 -15.68 9.63
CA ARG A 55 -22.93 -14.86 10.37
C ARG A 55 -22.25 -15.73 11.42
N ILE A 56 -21.05 -15.34 11.80
CA ILE A 56 -20.27 -15.96 12.87
C ILE A 56 -19.94 -14.87 13.89
N SER A 57 -19.67 -15.26 15.13
CA SER A 57 -19.30 -14.31 16.18
C SER A 57 -17.92 -13.71 15.93
N PHE A 58 -17.62 -12.56 16.54
CA PHE A 58 -16.29 -11.96 16.48
C PHE A 58 -15.22 -12.89 17.09
N GLU A 59 -15.55 -13.62 18.15
CA GLU A 59 -14.64 -14.61 18.74
C GLU A 59 -14.33 -15.75 17.76
N GLU A 60 -15.32 -16.25 17.04
CA GLU A 60 -15.11 -17.28 16.02
C GLU A 60 -14.26 -16.76 14.85
N VAL A 61 -14.39 -15.47 14.48
CA VAL A 61 -13.51 -14.85 13.47
C VAL A 61 -12.06 -14.89 13.96
N LYS A 62 -11.78 -14.40 15.18
CA LYS A 62 -10.42 -14.36 15.75
C LYS A 62 -9.75 -15.73 15.76
N GLN A 63 -10.48 -16.77 16.17
CA GLN A 63 -10.01 -18.15 16.14
C GLN A 63 -9.63 -18.61 14.72
N ARG A 64 -10.44 -18.31 13.70
CA ARG A 64 -10.18 -18.73 12.31
C ARG A 64 -8.96 -18.05 11.68
N ILE A 65 -8.65 -16.82 12.08
CA ILE A 65 -7.54 -16.04 11.52
C ILE A 65 -6.27 -16.03 12.39
N GLY A 66 -6.26 -16.83 13.46
CA GLY A 66 -5.08 -16.98 14.33
C GLY A 66 -4.75 -15.74 15.16
N LEU A 67 -5.76 -14.93 15.50
CA LEU A 67 -5.63 -13.77 16.40
C LEU A 67 -6.09 -14.12 17.84
N VAL A 68 -5.84 -15.36 18.26
CA VAL A 68 -6.19 -15.91 19.58
C VAL A 68 -5.05 -15.72 20.58
#